data_AF-A0A9X6NST3-F1
#
_entry.id   AF-A0A9X6NST3-F1
#
_cell.length_a   1.000
_cell.length_b   1.000
_cell.length_c   1.000
_cell.angle_alpha   90.00
_cell.angle_beta   90.00
_cell.angle_gamma   90.00
#
_symmetry.space_group_name_H-M   'P 1'
#
loop_
_entity.id
_entity.type
_entity.pdbx_description
1 polymer ?
#
loop_
_entity_poly.entity_id
_entity_poly.type
_entity_poly.pdbx_seq_one_letter_code
_entity_poly.pdbx_strand_id
1 'polypeptide(L)'
;MNNQVKTNLLTLLKLDLGITHDLRDAYFNNLLVSSQNEIERTGIVLDFENIDDQMLTVDYAAWVYRHRQEDVPLSRNLQIRLNNRVIKKAGIKDAVD
;
A
#
# COMPACT_ATOMS: atom_id res chain seq x y z
N MET A 1 -10.01 4.51 -3.20
CA MET A 1 -10.08 5.08 -1.84
C MET A 1 -10.98 6.31 -1.79
N ASN A 2 -11.67 6.58 -0.67
CA ASN A 2 -12.41 7.83 -0.45
C ASN A 2 -11.51 8.94 0.16
N ASN A 3 -12.01 10.17 0.27
CA ASN A 3 -11.22 11.32 0.76
C ASN A 3 -10.77 11.16 2.22
N GLN A 4 -11.62 10.63 3.10
CA GLN A 4 -11.25 10.43 4.51
C GLN A 4 -10.13 9.41 4.65
N VAL A 5 -10.23 8.28 3.94
CA VAL A 5 -9.18 7.26 3.88
C VAL A 5 -7.89 7.89 3.36
N LYS A 6 -7.95 8.65 2.26
CA LYS A 6 -6.77 9.29 1.68
C LYS A 6 -6.04 10.21 2.67
N THR A 7 -6.78 11.02 3.42
CA THR A 7 -6.20 11.85 4.50
C THR A 7 -5.56 10.99 5.59
N ASN A 8 -6.22 9.93 6.04
CA ASN A 8 -5.68 9.03 7.05
C ASN A 8 -4.38 8.35 6.58
N LEU A 9 -4.35 7.82 5.37
CA LEU A 9 -3.17 7.17 4.79
C LEU A 9 -2.02 8.17 4.62
N LEU A 10 -2.31 9.41 4.23
CA LEU A 10 -1.31 10.47 4.13
C LEU A 10 -0.69 10.78 5.49
N THR A 11 -1.50 10.89 6.55
CA THR A 11 -1.02 11.08 7.92
C THR A 11 -0.12 9.92 8.36
N LEU A 12 -0.55 8.67 8.13
CA LEU A 12 0.23 7.48 8.49
C LEU A 12 1.56 7.42 7.73
N LEU A 13 1.54 7.68 6.42
CA LEU A 13 2.74 7.72 5.59
C LEU A 13 3.72 8.80 6.07
N LYS A 14 3.23 9.99 6.40
CA LYS A 14 4.06 11.09 6.91
C LYS A 14 4.69 10.74 8.26
N LEU A 15 3.93 10.08 9.15
CA LEU A 15 4.46 9.57 10.42
C LEU A 15 5.56 8.53 10.20
N ASP A 16 5.36 7.56 9.31
CA ASP A 16 6.36 6.52 8.99
C ASP A 16 7.65 7.10 8.35
N LEU A 17 7.51 8.18 7.57
CA LEU A 17 8.63 8.88 6.95
C LEU A 17 9.28 9.93 7.86
N GLY A 18 8.72 10.22 9.03
CA GLY A 18 9.18 11.29 9.93
C GLY A 18 9.01 12.70 9.35
N ILE A 19 7.99 12.93 8.52
CA ILE A 19 7.72 14.20 7.85
C ILE A 19 6.57 14.94 8.54
N THR A 20 6.82 16.15 9.01
CA THR A 20 5.85 16.96 9.76
C THR A 20 5.24 18.12 8.97
N HIS A 21 5.77 18.43 7.79
CA HIS A 21 5.32 19.54 6.94
C HIS A 21 4.48 19.07 5.74
N ASP A 22 3.80 19.99 5.08
CA ASP A 22 2.82 19.65 4.04
C ASP A 22 3.29 19.92 2.60
N LEU A 23 4.52 20.44 2.43
CA LEU A 23 5.09 20.81 1.12
C LEU A 23 5.08 19.70 0.06
N ARG A 24 5.00 18.42 0.47
CA ARG A 24 5.03 17.26 -0.41
C ARG A 24 3.72 16.47 -0.42
N ASP A 25 2.65 16.99 0.16
CA ASP A 25 1.40 16.25 0.33
C ASP A 25 0.77 15.89 -1.02
N ALA A 26 0.85 16.78 -2.02
CA ALA A 26 0.41 16.47 -3.38
C ALA A 26 1.16 15.27 -3.97
N TYR A 27 2.48 15.20 -3.75
CA TYR A 27 3.31 14.08 -4.20
C TYR A 27 2.95 12.79 -3.45
N PHE A 28 2.84 12.84 -2.12
CA PHE A 28 2.51 11.66 -1.32
C PHE A 28 1.12 11.12 -1.61
N ASN A 29 0.15 11.99 -1.90
CA ASN A 29 -1.17 11.58 -2.36
C ASN A 29 -1.11 10.80 -3.68
N ASN A 30 -0.30 11.26 -4.64
CA ASN A 30 -0.11 10.54 -5.90
C ASN A 30 0.65 9.21 -5.68
N LEU A 31 1.61 9.19 -4.76
CA LEU A 31 2.36 7.99 -4.41
C LEU A 31 1.45 6.92 -3.77
N LEU A 32 0.53 7.31 -2.88
CA LEU A 32 -0.46 6.40 -2.28
C LEU A 32 -1.39 5.80 -3.34
N VAL A 33 -1.88 6.62 -4.28
CA VAL A 33 -2.70 6.14 -5.39
C VAL A 33 -1.91 5.20 -6.30
N SER A 34 -0.67 5.56 -6.64
CA SER A 34 0.21 4.68 -7.42
C SER A 34 0.44 3.35 -6.71
N SER A 35 0.68 3.38 -5.40
CA SER A 35 0.90 2.19 -4.58
C SER A 35 -0.32 1.28 -4.54
N GLN A 36 -1.52 1.86 -4.36
CA GLN A 36 -2.79 1.13 -4.50
C GLN A 36 -2.87 0.41 -5.85
N ASN A 37 -2.62 1.14 -6.95
CA ASN A 37 -2.71 0.59 -8.31
C ASN A 37 -1.69 -0.52 -8.58
N GLU A 38 -0.47 -0.42 -8.03
CA GLU A 38 0.55 -1.47 -8.14
C GLU A 38 0.12 -2.74 -7.38
N ILE A 39 -0.38 -2.58 -6.15
CA ILE A 39 -0.85 -3.71 -5.35
C ILE A 39 -2.03 -4.39 -6.06
N GLU A 40 -2.99 -3.64 -6.57
CA GLU A 40 -4.16 -4.19 -7.26
C GLU A 40 -3.79 -4.92 -8.55
N ARG A 41 -2.74 -4.48 -9.26
CA ARG A 41 -2.21 -5.17 -10.44
C ARG A 41 -1.66 -6.57 -10.14
N THR A 42 -1.31 -6.87 -8.89
CA THR A 42 -0.94 -8.24 -8.48
C THR A 42 -2.14 -9.18 -8.33
N GLY A 43 -3.37 -8.68 -8.50
CA GLY A 43 -4.61 -9.44 -8.37
C GLY A 43 -5.26 -9.34 -6.99
N ILE A 44 -4.67 -8.56 -6.07
CA ILE A 44 -5.25 -8.21 -4.77
C ILE A 44 -6.37 -7.19 -4.98
N VAL A 45 -7.47 -7.30 -4.23
CA VAL A 45 -8.50 -6.25 -4.16
C VAL A 45 -8.39 -5.66 -2.76
N LEU A 46 -8.13 -4.36 -2.69
CA LEU A 46 -7.97 -3.65 -1.42
C LEU A 46 -9.33 -3.21 -0.89
N ASP A 47 -9.61 -3.56 0.35
CA ASP A 47 -10.75 -3.06 1.11
C ASP A 47 -10.26 -2.03 2.13
N PHE A 48 -10.53 -0.76 1.86
CA PHE A 48 -10.10 0.33 2.73
C PHE A 48 -10.94 0.50 4.00
N GLU A 49 -11.97 -0.31 4.23
CA GLU A 49 -12.56 -0.46 5.57
C GLU A 49 -11.66 -1.32 6.47
N ASN A 50 -10.81 -2.16 5.88
CA ASN A 50 -9.83 -2.98 6.60
C ASN A 50 -8.52 -2.19 6.87
N ILE A 51 -8.13 -2.12 8.14
CA ILE A 51 -6.90 -1.46 8.58
C ILE A 51 -5.65 -2.13 7.98
N ASP A 52 -5.64 -3.45 7.79
CA ASP A 52 -4.50 -4.15 7.22
C ASP A 52 -4.21 -3.71 5.78
N ASP A 53 -5.25 -3.37 5.01
CA ASP A 53 -5.15 -2.94 3.60
C ASP A 53 -4.71 -1.48 3.52
N GLN A 54 -5.17 -0.66 4.47
CA GLN A 54 -4.66 0.68 4.71
C GLN A 54 -3.14 0.63 5.01
N MET A 55 -2.73 -0.18 5.98
CA MET A 55 -1.33 -0.33 6.36
C MET A 55 -0.48 -0.90 5.24
N LEU A 56 -0.97 -1.92 4.51
CA LEU A 56 -0.26 -2.48 3.36
C LEU A 56 0.03 -1.41 2.29
N THR A 57 -0.94 -0.54 2.01
CA THR A 57 -0.78 0.57 1.06
C THR A 57 0.25 1.58 1.54
N VAL A 58 0.23 1.93 2.84
CA VAL A 58 1.19 2.85 3.44
C VAL A 58 2.61 2.28 3.43
N ASP A 59 2.77 1.02 3.86
CA ASP A 59 4.08 0.36 3.91
C ASP A 59 4.70 0.23 2.52
N TYR A 60 3.87 -0.09 1.51
CA TYR A 60 4.30 -0.13 0.12
C TYR A 60 4.75 1.26 -0.35
N ALA A 61 3.94 2.30 -0.13
CA ALA A 61 4.27 3.67 -0.51
C ALA A 61 5.57 4.15 0.16
N ALA A 62 5.74 3.88 1.45
CA ALA A 62 6.94 4.24 2.19
C ALA A 62 8.19 3.50 1.66
N TRP A 63 8.05 2.21 1.34
CA TRP A 63 9.14 1.45 0.74
C TRP A 63 9.56 2.02 -0.62
N VAL A 64 8.59 2.30 -1.50
CA VAL A 64 8.85 2.90 -2.82
C VAL A 64 9.50 4.27 -2.67
N TYR A 65 9.03 5.09 -1.73
CA TYR A 65 9.63 6.41 -1.49
C TYR A 65 11.09 6.30 -1.07
N ARG A 66 11.41 5.39 -0.14
CA ARG A 66 12.77 5.19 0.37
C ARG A 66 13.72 4.71 -0.72
N HIS A 67 13.27 3.82 -1.61
CA HIS A 67 14.08 3.19 -2.65
C HIS A 67 13.87 3.79 -4.04
N ARG A 68 13.28 4.98 -4.15
CA ARG A 68 12.91 5.60 -5.45
C ARG A 68 14.07 5.85 -6.42
N GLN A 69 15.31 5.82 -5.94
CA GLN A 69 16.52 6.04 -6.74
C GLN A 69 17.28 4.74 -7.00
N GLU A 70 16.81 3.63 -6.45
CA GLU A 70 17.48 2.34 -6.48
C GLU A 70 16.66 1.36 -7.33
N ASP A 71 17.33 0.63 -8.20
CA ASP A 71 16.71 -0.49 -8.94
C ASP A 71 16.78 -1.76 -8.09
N VAL A 72 16.05 -1.75 -6.99
CA VAL A 72 16.00 -2.86 -6.03
C VAL A 72 14.61 -3.48 -6.01
N PRO A 73 14.50 -4.81 -5.81
CA PRO A 73 13.20 -5.45 -5.67
C PRO A 73 12.55 -5.05 -4.33
N LEU A 74 11.22 -5.15 -4.25
CA LEU A 74 10.45 -4.97 -3.02
C LEU A 74 11.08 -5.74 -1.85
N SER A 75 10.98 -5.21 -0.63
CA SER A 75 11.46 -5.95 0.54
C SER A 75 10.79 -7.34 0.64
N ARG A 76 11.55 -8.34 1.11
CA ARG A 76 11.04 -9.72 1.24
C ARG A 76 9.77 -9.80 2.09
N ASN A 77 9.67 -8.99 3.15
CA ASN A 77 8.48 -8.93 4.00
C ASN A 77 7.25 -8.46 3.20
N LEU A 78 7.37 -7.37 2.42
CA LEU A 78 6.28 -6.90 1.57
C LEU A 78 5.88 -7.94 0.53
N GLN A 79 6.86 -8.59 -0.11
CA GLN A 79 6.58 -9.68 -1.06
C GLN A 79 5.77 -10.81 -0.40
N ILE A 80 6.16 -11.25 0.81
CA ILE A 80 5.44 -12.30 1.54
C ILE A 80 4.01 -11.86 1.87
N ARG A 81 3.82 -10.62 2.35
CA ARG A 81 2.48 -10.09 2.66
C ARG A 81 1.57 -10.06 1.44
N LEU A 82 2.09 -9.61 0.29
CA LEU A 82 1.35 -9.62 -0.98
C LEU A 82 1.00 -11.06 -1.41
N ASN A 83 1.98 -11.97 -1.36
CA ASN A 83 1.76 -13.37 -1.72
C ASN A 83 0.70 -14.05 -0.83
N ASN A 84 0.77 -13.84 0.48
CA ASN A 84 -0.22 -14.37 1.43
C ASN A 84 -1.63 -13.87 1.12
N ARG A 85 -1.77 -12.62 0.67
CA ARG A 85 -3.06 -12.04 0.27
C ARG A 85 -3.61 -12.67 -1.01
N VAL A 86 -2.76 -12.87 -2.01
CA VAL A 86 -3.14 -13.55 -3.26
C VAL A 86 -3.59 -14.98 -2.98
N ILE A 87 -2.83 -15.74 -2.18
CA ILE A 87 -3.15 -17.13 -1.81
C ILE A 87 -4.48 -17.20 -1.04
N LYS A 88 -4.68 -16.33 -0.05
CA LYS A 88 -5.93 -16.29 0.73
C LYS A 88 -7.14 -16.06 -0.18
N LYS A 89 -7.01 -15.20 -1.19
CA LYS A 89 -8.08 -14.97 -2.17
C LYS A 89 -8.32 -16.18 -3.07
N ALA A 90 -7.27 -16.85 -3.53
CA ALA A 90 -7.38 -18.05 -4.37
C ALA A 90 -8.04 -19.21 -3.60
N GLY A 91 -7.61 -19.49 -2.36
CA GLY A 91 -8.17 -20.56 -1.54
C GLY A 91 -9.63 -20.34 -1.12
N ILE A 92 -10.13 -19.09 -1.11
CA ILE A 92 -11.56 -18.81 -0.93
C ILE A 92 -12.35 -19.18 -2.19
N LYS A 93 -11.81 -18.99 -3.39
CA LYS A 93 -12.50 -19.35 -4.63
C LYS A 93 -12.68 -20.86 -4.73
N ASP A 94 -11.63 -21.63 -4.44
CA ASP A 94 -11.65 -23.10 -4.54
C ASP A 94 -12.53 -23.79 -3.47
N ALA A 95 -12.98 -23.05 -2.44
CA ALA A 95 -13.83 -23.58 -1.37
C ALA A 95 -15.33 -23.33 -1.59
N VAL A 96 -15.71 -22.63 -2.67
CA VAL A 96 -17.10 -22.23 -2.96
C VAL A 96 -17.62 -22.90 -4.25
N ASP A 97 -16.83 -23.78 -4.87
CA ASP A 97 -17.23 -24.68 -5.97
C ASP A 97 -17.57 -26.09 -5.44
#